data_AF-A0A2E2LD94-F1
#
_entry.id   AF-A0A2E2LD94-F1
#
_cell.length_a   1.000
_cell.length_b   1.000
_cell.length_c   1.000
_cell.angle_alpha   90.00
_cell.angle_beta   90.00
_cell.angle_gamma   90.00
#
_symmetry.space_group_name_H-M   'P 1'
#
loop_
_entity.id
_entity.type
_entity.pdbx_description
1 polymer ?
#
loop_
_entity_poly.entity_id
_entity_poly.type
_entity_poly.pdbx_seq_one_letter_code
_entity_poly.pdbx_strand_id
1 'polypeptide(L)'
;MATIERMLISFTLSSALPDLIASGGGLAQRSAYVRAFDSGMLGTTPVAPPWTVDPEPSRYWASTVPSKDAAGAWEKQAPLKSPDTVTVDNTTPGVTLTAERYAHPGGASVAITATVDITLQPDDAVDLHARIATEHVVTDASGNEHSIKATLHWLLDAWEEELFGAARGRSHRDPDPTIVTTVVGTSAPFTTAQATRLLRSFCYPGQPPGWTAVIPSKSGKGNDSVRMAGARSRAIWSPARALSTKDRTSLECYHANQVRGALHANQLLAVVDSTPADVHVAPLPAQELARRSTINLRWLHGAANVKVYHSHFTRIAIDDSTLIPKLNALAATFSLNPPLPTPNPAVVE
;
A
#
# COMPACT_ATOMS: atom_id res chain seq x y z
N MET A 1 3.62 17.27 -28.97
CA MET A 1 4.18 15.96 -28.58
C MET A 1 3.55 15.59 -27.24
N ALA A 2 3.26 14.31 -26.99
CA ALA A 2 2.63 13.91 -25.73
C ALA A 2 3.68 13.88 -24.61
N THR A 3 3.41 14.55 -23.49
CA THR A 3 4.33 14.63 -22.34
C THR A 3 3.67 14.09 -21.07
N ILE A 4 4.47 13.90 -20.01
CA ILE A 4 3.99 13.60 -18.67
C ILE A 4 3.92 14.92 -17.91
N GLU A 5 2.72 15.30 -17.46
CA GLU A 5 2.50 16.57 -16.75
C GLU A 5 2.70 16.41 -15.24
N ARG A 6 2.45 15.20 -14.71
CA ARG A 6 2.60 14.89 -13.29
C ARG A 6 2.83 13.41 -13.06
N MET A 7 3.68 13.09 -12.08
CA MET A 7 3.95 11.72 -11.65
C MET A 7 4.00 11.64 -10.12
N LEU A 8 3.30 10.64 -9.56
CA LEU A 8 3.35 10.28 -8.15
C LEU A 8 3.94 8.87 -8.02
N ILE A 9 4.95 8.71 -7.18
CA ILE A 9 5.59 7.42 -6.91
C ILE A 9 5.61 7.19 -5.40
N SER A 10 4.85 6.21 -4.91
CA SER A 10 4.92 5.80 -3.52
C SER A 10 5.64 4.48 -3.38
N PHE A 11 6.47 4.41 -2.36
CA PHE A 11 7.17 3.23 -1.92
C PHE A 11 6.66 2.87 -0.53
N THR A 12 6.14 1.67 -0.36
CA THR A 12 5.53 1.24 0.90
C THR A 12 6.28 0.05 1.47
N LEU A 13 6.42 0.04 2.80
CA LEU A 13 7.00 -1.05 3.55
C LEU A 13 6.13 -1.31 4.78
N SER A 14 5.82 -2.59 5.02
CA SER A 14 4.97 -3.04 6.12
C SER A 14 5.64 -4.18 6.84
N SER A 15 5.43 -4.25 8.15
CA SER A 15 5.90 -5.33 9.01
C SER A 15 4.78 -5.94 9.84
N ALA A 16 5.02 -7.20 10.24
CA ALA A 16 4.42 -7.81 11.39
C ALA A 16 5.46 -7.94 12.52
N LEU A 17 5.01 -7.94 13.77
CA LEU A 17 5.86 -8.12 14.97
C LEU A 17 5.43 -9.41 15.70
N PRO A 18 5.93 -10.59 15.31
CA PRO A 18 5.37 -11.87 15.76
C PRO A 18 5.54 -12.09 17.26
N ASP A 19 6.65 -11.63 17.85
CA ASP A 19 6.92 -11.73 19.29
C ASP A 19 5.93 -10.86 20.10
N LEU A 20 5.66 -9.65 19.61
CA LEU A 20 4.67 -8.75 20.20
C LEU A 20 3.25 -9.33 20.05
N ILE A 21 2.92 -9.88 18.89
CA ILE A 21 1.64 -10.54 18.64
C ILE A 21 1.46 -11.75 19.57
N ALA A 22 2.48 -12.59 19.71
CA ALA A 22 2.45 -13.80 20.53
C ALA A 22 2.29 -13.47 22.03
N SER A 23 2.94 -12.42 22.52
CA SER A 23 2.74 -11.94 23.89
C SER A 23 1.41 -11.21 24.09
N GLY A 24 0.66 -10.94 23.01
CA GLY A 24 -0.51 -10.06 23.05
C GLY A 24 -0.13 -8.62 23.41
N GLY A 25 1.09 -8.18 23.14
CA GLY A 25 1.51 -6.81 23.39
C GLY A 25 0.96 -5.81 22.38
N GLY A 26 1.07 -4.51 22.72
CA GLY A 26 0.78 -3.41 21.82
C GLY A 26 -0.65 -3.42 21.27
N LEU A 27 -0.79 -3.12 19.98
CA LEU A 27 -2.07 -2.99 19.30
C LEU A 27 -2.70 -4.34 18.90
N ALA A 28 -1.99 -5.46 19.10
CA ALA A 28 -2.53 -6.80 18.85
C ALA A 28 -3.68 -7.11 19.81
N GLN A 29 -3.64 -6.54 21.02
CA GLN A 29 -4.76 -6.55 21.94
C GLN A 29 -5.84 -5.55 21.52
N ARG A 30 -7.07 -6.06 21.31
CA ARG A 30 -8.25 -5.24 21.00
C ARG A 30 -8.43 -4.07 21.97
N SER A 31 -8.27 -4.30 23.28
CA SER A 31 -8.48 -3.25 24.29
C SER A 31 -7.42 -2.13 24.19
N ALA A 32 -6.17 -2.47 23.88
CA ALA A 32 -5.09 -1.50 23.69
C ALA A 32 -5.29 -0.71 22.40
N TYR A 33 -5.68 -1.37 21.31
CA TYR A 33 -6.04 -0.70 20.07
C TYR A 33 -7.21 0.27 20.26
N VAL A 34 -8.28 -0.16 20.94
CA VAL A 34 -9.46 0.69 21.19
C VAL A 34 -9.06 1.93 21.99
N ARG A 35 -8.24 1.78 23.03
CA ARG A 35 -7.71 2.93 23.78
C ARG A 35 -6.89 3.88 22.90
N ALA A 36 -6.01 3.35 22.06
CA ALA A 36 -5.19 4.17 21.16
C ALA A 36 -6.04 4.90 20.11
N PHE A 37 -7.06 4.23 19.57
CA PHE A 37 -8.03 4.81 18.65
C PHE A 37 -8.79 5.97 19.31
N ASP A 38 -9.37 5.73 20.49
CA ASP A 38 -10.20 6.72 21.19
C ASP A 38 -9.35 7.93 21.65
N SER A 39 -8.14 7.67 22.13
CA SER A 39 -7.19 8.74 22.52
C SER A 39 -6.70 9.53 21.32
N GLY A 40 -6.54 8.88 20.16
CA GLY A 40 -6.17 9.50 18.90
C GLY A 40 -7.27 10.38 18.33
N MET A 41 -8.54 10.00 18.48
CA MET A 41 -9.69 10.86 18.17
C MET A 41 -9.69 12.15 19.00
N LEU A 42 -9.12 12.12 20.20
CA LEU A 42 -8.98 13.28 21.09
C LEU A 42 -7.67 14.07 20.84
N GLY A 43 -6.79 13.61 19.94
CA GLY A 43 -5.49 14.25 19.67
C GLY A 43 -4.47 14.09 20.81
N THR A 44 -4.62 13.06 21.64
CA THR A 44 -3.77 12.86 22.85
C THR A 44 -2.69 11.79 22.67
N THR A 45 -2.63 11.14 21.52
CA THR A 45 -1.65 10.10 21.17
C THR A 45 -0.95 10.42 19.84
N PRO A 46 0.25 9.86 19.59
CA PRO A 46 1.01 10.08 18.35
C PRO A 46 0.39 9.40 17.12
N VAL A 47 -0.80 8.80 17.28
CA VAL A 47 -1.56 8.14 16.22
C VAL A 47 -3.04 8.48 16.37
N ALA A 48 -3.74 8.52 15.25
CA ALA A 48 -5.17 8.76 15.17
C ALA A 48 -5.80 7.92 14.04
N PRO A 49 -7.12 7.72 14.02
CA PRO A 49 -7.77 7.09 12.89
C PRO A 49 -7.50 7.86 11.59
N PRO A 50 -7.08 7.21 10.49
CA PRO A 50 -6.57 7.92 9.31
C PRO A 50 -7.55 8.96 8.74
N TRP A 51 -8.85 8.72 8.84
CA TRP A 51 -9.89 9.63 8.34
C TRP A 51 -10.08 10.91 9.15
N THR A 52 -9.43 11.06 10.31
CA THR A 52 -9.46 12.33 11.07
C THR A 52 -8.27 13.23 10.81
N VAL A 53 -7.18 12.67 10.27
CA VAL A 53 -5.91 13.39 10.04
C VAL A 53 -5.59 13.57 8.56
N ASP A 54 -6.20 12.77 7.68
CA ASP A 54 -6.02 12.94 6.24
C ASP A 54 -6.71 14.24 5.77
N PRO A 55 -6.01 15.11 5.00
CA PRO A 55 -6.55 16.40 4.54
C PRO A 55 -7.74 16.25 3.58
N GLU A 56 -7.86 15.11 2.91
CA GLU A 56 -9.05 14.70 2.18
C GLU A 56 -9.50 13.32 2.68
N PRO A 57 -10.81 13.10 2.95
CA PRO A 57 -11.28 11.82 3.43
C PRO A 57 -10.96 10.72 2.43
N SER A 58 -10.09 9.79 2.84
CA SER A 58 -9.77 8.62 2.05
C SER A 58 -11.03 7.81 1.79
N ARG A 59 -11.42 7.67 0.51
CA ARG A 59 -12.48 6.72 0.13
C ARG A 59 -12.09 5.28 0.50
N TYR A 60 -10.80 4.94 0.55
CA TYR A 60 -10.38 3.62 1.00
C TYR A 60 -10.79 3.37 2.46
N TRP A 61 -10.42 4.26 3.39
CA TRP A 61 -10.80 4.08 4.79
C TRP A 61 -12.30 4.23 5.01
N ALA A 62 -12.95 5.21 4.36
CA ALA A 62 -14.37 5.48 4.56
C ALA A 62 -15.32 4.48 3.88
N SER A 63 -14.91 3.80 2.81
CA SER A 63 -15.79 2.92 2.01
C SER A 63 -15.30 1.49 1.87
N THR A 64 -13.98 1.27 1.86
CA THR A 64 -13.41 -0.08 1.77
C THR A 64 -13.27 -0.65 3.17
N VAL A 65 -12.66 0.05 4.12
CA VAL A 65 -12.51 -0.44 5.51
C VAL A 65 -13.44 0.30 6.48
N PRO A 66 -14.77 0.44 6.21
CA PRO A 66 -15.62 1.25 7.05
C PRO A 66 -15.77 0.60 8.43
N SER A 67 -15.41 1.33 9.46
CA SER A 67 -15.72 1.01 10.85
C SER A 67 -16.42 2.19 11.49
N LYS A 68 -17.56 1.95 12.13
CA LYS A 68 -18.30 3.00 12.85
C LYS A 68 -17.69 3.30 14.23
N ASP A 69 -16.86 2.39 14.73
CA ASP A 69 -16.24 2.45 16.05
C ASP A 69 -14.85 1.77 16.07
N ALA A 70 -14.12 1.98 17.16
CA ALA A 70 -12.78 1.43 17.38
C ALA A 70 -12.76 -0.11 17.38
N ALA A 71 -13.82 -0.72 17.89
CA ALA A 71 -14.01 -2.16 17.94
C ALA A 71 -14.04 -2.78 16.53
N GLY A 72 -14.87 -2.24 15.64
CA GLY A 72 -14.96 -2.64 14.25
C GLY A 72 -13.68 -2.33 13.48
N ALA A 73 -13.01 -1.21 13.78
CA ALA A 73 -11.73 -0.85 13.18
C ALA A 73 -10.66 -1.92 13.46
N TRP A 74 -10.58 -2.39 14.71
CA TRP A 74 -9.68 -3.48 15.09
C TRP A 74 -10.03 -4.80 14.40
N GLU A 75 -11.32 -5.16 14.30
CA GLU A 75 -11.74 -6.38 13.61
C GLU A 75 -11.40 -6.35 12.11
N LYS A 76 -11.43 -5.16 11.51
CA LYS A 76 -10.99 -4.90 10.15
C LYS A 76 -9.49 -4.68 10.01
N GLN A 77 -8.76 -4.71 11.13
CA GLN A 77 -7.31 -4.49 11.19
C GLN A 77 -6.89 -3.14 10.59
N ALA A 78 -7.76 -2.14 10.68
CA ALA A 78 -7.51 -0.81 10.16
C ALA A 78 -6.29 -0.18 10.89
N PRO A 79 -5.36 0.47 10.17
CA PRO A 79 -4.26 1.15 10.82
C PRO A 79 -4.74 2.42 11.52
N LEU A 80 -3.96 2.84 12.51
CA LEU A 80 -3.91 4.23 12.98
C LEU A 80 -2.78 4.95 12.24
N LYS A 81 -2.93 6.23 11.92
CA LYS A 81 -1.94 7.04 11.20
C LYS A 81 -1.30 8.04 12.16
N SER A 82 0.01 8.26 12.02
CA SER A 82 0.67 9.40 12.66
C SER A 82 0.15 10.72 12.05
N PRO A 83 -0.22 11.73 12.86
CA PRO A 83 -0.64 13.03 12.33
C PRO A 83 0.52 13.79 11.67
N ASP A 84 1.77 13.42 12.00
CA ASP A 84 2.96 14.08 11.49
C ASP A 84 3.33 13.52 10.11
N THR A 85 3.40 14.41 9.13
CA THR A 85 4.04 14.14 7.84
C THR A 85 5.52 14.45 7.96
N VAL A 86 6.38 13.49 7.65
CA VAL A 86 7.83 13.68 7.67
C VAL A 86 8.28 14.11 6.28
N THR A 87 8.83 15.30 6.13
CA THR A 87 9.51 15.68 4.89
C THR A 87 10.82 14.92 4.80
N VAL A 88 11.07 14.33 3.63
CA VAL A 88 12.31 13.60 3.37
C VAL A 88 13.15 14.44 2.43
N ASP A 89 14.37 14.76 2.84
CA ASP A 89 15.28 15.57 2.03
C ASP A 89 15.68 14.81 0.77
N ASN A 90 15.78 15.52 -0.35
CA ASN A 90 16.22 14.98 -1.62
C ASN A 90 16.95 16.04 -2.44
N THR A 91 17.81 15.58 -3.35
CA THR A 91 18.61 16.44 -4.23
C THR A 91 18.03 16.58 -5.64
N THR A 92 16.89 15.93 -5.91
CA THR A 92 16.35 15.83 -7.27
C THR A 92 15.44 17.03 -7.60
N PRO A 93 15.80 17.88 -8.58
CA PRO A 93 15.00 19.05 -8.92
C PRO A 93 13.57 18.69 -9.32
N GLY A 94 12.60 19.45 -8.81
CA GLY A 94 11.17 19.25 -9.13
C GLY A 94 10.52 18.04 -8.45
N VAL A 95 11.23 17.40 -7.51
CA VAL A 95 10.73 16.26 -6.72
C VAL A 95 10.59 16.65 -5.26
N THR A 96 9.42 16.38 -4.69
CA THR A 96 9.18 16.50 -3.24
C THR A 96 8.94 15.11 -2.68
N LEU A 97 9.67 14.73 -1.63
CA LEU A 97 9.46 13.48 -0.92
C LEU A 97 8.76 13.76 0.42
N THR A 98 7.68 13.02 0.67
CA THR A 98 6.97 13.04 1.95
C THR A 98 6.82 11.62 2.47
N ALA A 99 6.87 11.45 3.77
CA ALA A 99 6.69 10.16 4.42
C ALA A 99 5.52 10.16 5.39
N GLU A 100 4.78 9.05 5.37
CA GLU A 100 3.66 8.77 6.25
C GLU A 100 3.94 7.49 7.04
N ARG A 101 3.42 7.44 8.27
CA ARG A 101 3.65 6.34 9.21
C ARG A 101 2.32 5.81 9.76
N TYR A 102 2.21 4.49 9.86
CA TYR A 102 0.99 3.79 10.25
C TYR A 102 1.28 2.74 11.32
N ALA A 103 0.44 2.70 12.35
CA ALA A 103 0.45 1.67 13.39
C ALA A 103 -0.69 0.68 13.12
N HIS A 104 -0.36 -0.59 12.94
CA HIS A 104 -1.33 -1.65 12.70
C HIS A 104 -1.47 -2.54 13.95
N PRO A 105 -2.60 -3.25 14.12
CA PRO A 105 -2.71 -4.22 15.21
C PRO A 105 -1.58 -5.25 15.23
N GLY A 106 -1.07 -5.67 14.06
CA GLY A 106 0.02 -6.65 13.97
C GLY A 106 1.43 -6.09 13.80
N GLY A 107 1.61 -4.76 13.72
CA GLY A 107 2.93 -4.20 13.41
C GLY A 107 2.85 -2.75 12.96
N ALA A 108 3.69 -2.37 12.00
CA ALA A 108 3.76 -1.00 11.52
C ALA A 108 3.94 -0.95 10.01
N SER A 109 3.65 0.21 9.42
CA SER A 109 3.98 0.47 8.02
C SER A 109 4.43 1.90 7.82
N VAL A 110 5.21 2.12 6.77
CA VAL A 110 5.65 3.44 6.31
C VAL A 110 5.48 3.56 4.81
N ALA A 111 5.24 4.77 4.34
CA ALA A 111 5.21 5.08 2.91
C ALA A 111 6.04 6.33 2.65
N ILE A 112 6.91 6.32 1.64
CA ILE A 112 7.54 7.52 1.07
C ILE A 112 6.88 7.79 -0.27
N THR A 113 6.40 9.00 -0.48
CA THR A 113 5.76 9.45 -1.72
C THR A 113 6.58 10.55 -2.36
N ALA A 114 7.04 10.29 -3.59
CA ALA A 114 7.65 11.27 -4.48
C ALA A 114 6.58 11.93 -5.34
N THR A 115 6.47 13.25 -5.21
CA THR A 115 5.65 14.09 -6.07
C THR A 115 6.56 14.78 -7.07
N VAL A 116 6.35 14.49 -8.36
CA VAL A 116 7.08 15.08 -9.47
C VAL A 116 6.18 16.09 -10.17
N ASP A 117 6.42 17.38 -9.91
CA ASP A 117 5.62 18.50 -10.40
C ASP A 117 6.37 19.27 -11.49
N ILE A 118 6.96 18.52 -12.42
CA ILE A 118 7.62 19.03 -13.63
C ILE A 118 7.10 18.29 -14.86
N THR A 119 7.01 18.99 -15.98
CA THR A 119 6.64 18.38 -17.26
C THR A 119 7.84 17.66 -17.86
N LEU A 120 7.68 16.38 -18.18
CA LEU A 120 8.77 15.52 -18.67
C LEU A 120 8.41 14.89 -20.02
N GLN A 121 9.42 14.65 -20.86
CA GLN A 121 9.25 13.71 -21.96
C GLN A 121 9.08 12.28 -21.41
N PRO A 122 8.44 11.38 -22.16
CA PRO A 122 8.20 10.02 -21.71
C PRO A 122 9.46 9.27 -21.26
N ASP A 123 10.57 9.40 -22.00
CA ASP A 123 11.83 8.74 -21.68
C ASP A 123 12.50 9.36 -20.44
N ASP A 124 12.51 10.69 -20.33
CA ASP A 124 13.03 11.40 -19.14
C ASP A 124 12.28 11.01 -17.85
N ALA A 125 10.97 10.75 -17.96
CA ALA A 125 10.16 10.31 -16.83
C ALA A 125 10.48 8.87 -16.40
N VAL A 126 10.76 7.98 -17.35
CA VAL A 126 11.21 6.61 -17.07
C VAL A 126 12.57 6.64 -16.38
N ASP A 127 13.50 7.44 -16.90
CA ASP A 127 14.82 7.60 -16.30
C ASP A 127 14.72 8.18 -14.88
N LEU A 128 13.92 9.23 -14.68
CA LEU A 128 13.69 9.81 -13.36
C LEU A 128 13.07 8.78 -12.39
N HIS A 129 12.07 8.01 -12.84
CA HIS A 129 11.45 6.97 -12.02
C HIS A 129 12.47 5.92 -11.58
N ALA A 130 13.31 5.44 -12.50
CA ALA A 130 14.36 4.48 -12.18
C ALA A 130 15.36 5.06 -11.16
N ARG A 131 15.82 6.30 -11.36
CA ARG A 131 16.72 6.97 -10.39
C ARG A 131 16.10 7.04 -9.00
N ILE A 132 14.86 7.53 -8.89
CA ILE A 132 14.14 7.60 -7.60
C ILE A 132 14.02 6.23 -6.96
N ALA A 133 13.76 5.17 -7.73
CA ALA A 133 13.54 3.83 -7.21
C ALA A 133 14.82 3.09 -6.78
N THR A 134 15.96 3.33 -7.45
CA THR A 134 17.17 2.50 -7.28
C THR A 134 18.45 3.24 -6.89
N GLU A 135 18.54 4.56 -7.10
CA GLU A 135 19.73 5.34 -6.77
C GLU A 135 19.65 5.96 -5.35
N HIS A 136 20.76 6.56 -4.91
CA HIS A 136 20.81 7.33 -3.67
C HIS A 136 20.08 8.66 -3.89
N VAL A 137 18.93 8.84 -3.26
CA VAL A 137 18.01 9.97 -3.54
C VAL A 137 17.69 10.77 -2.27
N VAL A 138 17.91 10.18 -1.09
CA VAL A 138 17.57 10.77 0.21
C VAL A 138 18.82 11.16 0.98
N THR A 139 18.87 12.34 1.57
CA THR A 139 19.99 12.79 2.40
C THR A 139 19.60 12.83 3.88
N ASP A 140 20.49 12.43 4.79
CA ASP A 140 20.27 12.57 6.24
C ASP A 140 20.87 13.86 6.82
N ALA A 141 20.67 14.10 8.13
CA ALA A 141 21.18 15.29 8.83
C ALA A 141 22.73 15.41 8.83
N SER A 142 23.45 14.33 8.51
CA SER A 142 24.91 14.31 8.38
C SER A 142 25.37 14.52 6.93
N GLY A 143 24.44 14.65 5.97
CA GLY A 143 24.73 14.83 4.55
C GLY A 143 24.97 13.51 3.79
N ASN A 144 24.74 12.34 4.40
CA ASN A 144 24.94 11.06 3.71
C ASN A 144 23.74 10.73 2.83
N GLU A 145 23.99 10.18 1.64
CA GLU A 145 22.94 9.78 0.71
C GLU A 145 22.54 8.30 0.86
N HIS A 146 21.24 8.05 0.90
CA HIS A 146 20.62 6.75 1.07
C HIS A 146 19.68 6.47 -0.09
N SER A 147 19.51 5.19 -0.43
CA SER A 147 18.43 4.79 -1.32
C SER A 147 17.08 4.97 -0.62
N ILE A 148 16.00 5.13 -1.39
CA ILE A 148 14.63 5.15 -0.84
C ILE A 148 14.35 3.87 -0.05
N LYS A 149 14.83 2.72 -0.53
CA LYS A 149 14.71 1.44 0.17
C LYS A 149 15.36 1.51 1.56
N ALA A 150 16.61 1.95 1.66
CA ALA A 150 17.29 2.06 2.96
C ALA A 150 16.55 3.03 3.90
N THR A 151 16.09 4.16 3.37
CA THR A 151 15.32 5.16 4.12
C THR A 151 14.01 4.58 4.66
N LEU A 152 13.28 3.78 3.88
CA LEU A 152 12.05 3.12 4.34
C LEU A 152 12.31 2.15 5.49
N HIS A 153 13.36 1.34 5.40
CA HIS A 153 13.71 0.42 6.49
C HIS A 153 14.07 1.19 7.76
N TRP A 154 14.86 2.26 7.64
CA TRP A 154 15.19 3.12 8.79
C TRP A 154 13.95 3.78 9.40
N LEU A 155 13.07 4.37 8.58
CA LEU A 155 11.83 4.98 9.06
C LEU A 155 10.92 3.95 9.74
N LEU A 156 10.83 2.73 9.20
CA LEU A 156 10.03 1.67 9.80
C LEU A 156 10.62 1.22 11.14
N ASP A 157 11.93 1.02 11.22
CA ASP A 157 12.60 0.61 12.47
C ASP A 157 12.45 1.68 13.57
N ALA A 158 12.62 2.95 13.22
CA ALA A 158 12.40 4.07 14.14
C ALA A 158 10.94 4.16 14.59
N TRP A 159 10.00 3.95 13.67
CA TRP A 159 8.58 4.01 13.99
C TRP A 159 8.12 2.84 14.87
N GLU A 160 8.61 1.63 14.61
CA GLU A 160 8.36 0.48 15.47
C GLU A 160 8.94 0.68 16.89
N GLU A 161 10.12 1.29 17.00
CA GLU A 161 10.73 1.62 18.28
C GLU A 161 9.93 2.69 19.03
N GLU A 162 9.44 3.73 18.34
CA GLU A 162 8.58 4.77 18.93
C GLU A 162 7.26 4.17 19.46
N LEU A 163 6.65 3.26 18.70
CA LEU A 163 5.35 2.65 19.05
C LEU A 163 5.45 1.60 20.15
N PHE A 164 6.49 0.75 20.11
CA PHE A 164 6.52 -0.50 20.87
C PHE A 164 7.77 -0.65 21.75
N GLY A 165 8.70 0.30 21.66
CA GLY A 165 9.97 0.30 22.40
C GLY A 165 10.97 -0.74 21.91
N ALA A 166 12.10 -0.83 22.62
CA ALA A 166 13.17 -1.78 22.31
C ALA A 166 12.77 -3.25 22.51
N ALA A 167 11.73 -3.53 23.31
CA ALA A 167 11.26 -4.89 23.61
C ALA A 167 10.30 -5.48 22.56
N ARG A 168 10.11 -4.80 21.41
CA ARG A 168 9.17 -5.19 20.35
C ARG A 168 9.45 -6.54 19.69
N GLY A 169 10.66 -7.08 19.85
CA GLY A 169 11.09 -8.33 19.23
C GLY A 169 11.47 -8.15 17.75
N ARG A 170 11.47 -9.26 16.99
CA ARG A 170 11.88 -9.24 15.58
C ARG A 170 10.75 -8.78 14.66
N SER A 171 11.10 -7.95 13.68
CA SER A 171 10.21 -7.54 12.59
C SER A 171 10.20 -8.59 11.49
N HIS A 172 9.01 -9.10 11.14
CA HIS A 172 8.76 -9.94 9.98
C HIS A 172 8.23 -9.07 8.85
N ARG A 173 9.04 -8.85 7.83
CA ARG A 173 8.71 -7.98 6.71
C ARG A 173 9.37 -8.46 5.43
N ASP A 174 8.78 -8.05 4.33
CA ASP A 174 9.37 -8.29 3.03
C ASP A 174 10.55 -7.34 2.79
N PRO A 175 11.74 -7.79 2.35
CA PRO A 175 12.89 -6.92 2.16
C PRO A 175 12.67 -5.81 1.12
N ASP A 176 11.88 -6.06 0.06
CA ASP A 176 11.67 -5.06 -1.00
C ASP A 176 10.35 -4.29 -0.82
N PRO A 177 10.37 -2.95 -0.98
CA PRO A 177 9.16 -2.15 -0.87
C PRO A 177 8.21 -2.44 -2.03
N THR A 178 6.91 -2.26 -1.78
CA THR A 178 5.92 -2.21 -2.85
C THR A 178 5.92 -0.82 -3.47
N ILE A 179 6.04 -0.73 -4.79
CA ILE A 179 6.02 0.54 -5.52
C ILE A 179 4.66 0.72 -6.18
N VAL A 180 4.05 1.88 -5.95
CA VAL A 180 2.82 2.33 -6.62
C VAL A 180 3.15 3.60 -7.39
N THR A 181 3.04 3.54 -8.71
CA THR A 181 3.30 4.69 -9.59
C THR A 181 2.00 5.12 -10.26
N THR A 182 1.75 6.42 -10.31
CA THR A 182 0.60 7.01 -11.00
C THR A 182 1.08 8.16 -11.88
N VAL A 183 0.73 8.10 -13.17
CA VAL A 183 1.20 9.05 -14.18
C VAL A 183 0.03 9.71 -14.88
N VAL A 184 0.15 11.02 -15.12
CA VAL A 184 -0.78 11.82 -15.93
C VAL A 184 -0.05 12.34 -17.16
N GLY A 185 -0.59 12.00 -18.33
CA GLY A 185 -0.13 12.54 -19.60
C GLY A 185 -0.89 13.78 -20.03
N THR A 186 -0.37 14.47 -21.05
CA THR A 186 -0.98 15.66 -21.67
C THR A 186 -2.37 15.43 -22.27
N SER A 187 -3.05 16.54 -22.57
CA SER A 187 -4.25 16.59 -23.45
C SER A 187 -4.05 15.95 -24.83
N ALA A 188 -2.82 15.87 -25.36
CA ALA A 188 -2.52 15.10 -26.57
C ALA A 188 -2.51 13.59 -26.26
N PRO A 189 -3.28 12.76 -26.99
CA PRO A 189 -3.46 11.36 -26.63
C PRO A 189 -2.21 10.52 -26.93
N PHE A 190 -1.73 9.78 -25.94
CA PHE A 190 -0.86 8.63 -26.18
C PHE A 190 -1.64 7.52 -26.88
N THR A 191 -1.01 6.84 -27.84
CA THR A 191 -1.59 5.61 -28.38
C THR A 191 -1.64 4.52 -27.31
N THR A 192 -2.53 3.54 -27.49
CA THR A 192 -2.64 2.38 -26.60
C THR A 192 -1.29 1.70 -26.37
N ALA A 193 -0.53 1.47 -27.43
CA ALA A 193 0.76 0.79 -27.34
C ALA A 193 1.82 1.63 -26.60
N GLN A 194 1.82 2.95 -26.78
CA GLN A 194 2.74 3.84 -26.07
C GLN A 194 2.44 3.88 -24.57
N ALA A 195 1.19 4.07 -24.19
CA ALA A 195 0.79 4.10 -22.78
C ALA A 195 1.09 2.75 -22.10
N THR A 196 0.83 1.63 -22.78
CA THR A 196 1.18 0.30 -22.24
C THR A 196 2.68 0.16 -22.05
N ARG A 197 3.51 0.51 -23.05
CA ARG A 197 4.98 0.43 -22.92
C ARG A 197 5.50 1.26 -21.76
N LEU A 198 5.05 2.51 -21.65
CA LEU A 198 5.43 3.40 -20.54
C LEU A 198 5.08 2.80 -19.18
N LEU A 199 3.87 2.25 -19.04
CA LEU A 199 3.46 1.61 -17.80
C LEU A 199 4.33 0.42 -17.43
N ARG A 200 4.79 -0.36 -18.42
CA ARG A 200 5.71 -1.46 -18.16
C ARG A 200 7.04 -0.94 -17.59
N SER A 201 7.53 0.18 -18.11
CA SER A 201 8.78 0.80 -17.65
C SER A 201 8.71 1.38 -16.23
N PHE A 202 7.53 1.74 -15.75
CA PHE A 202 7.30 2.22 -14.38
C PHE A 202 7.04 1.09 -13.36
N CYS A 203 6.88 -0.16 -13.82
CA CYS A 203 6.98 -1.31 -12.93
C CYS A 203 8.46 -1.50 -12.58
N TYR A 204 8.78 -2.12 -11.43
CA TYR A 204 10.14 -2.16 -10.84
C TYR A 204 11.27 -2.19 -11.88
N PRO A 205 12.24 -1.26 -11.85
CA PRO A 205 13.31 -1.23 -12.84
C PRO A 205 14.01 -2.59 -12.94
N GLY A 206 14.03 -3.18 -14.13
CA GLY A 206 14.64 -4.48 -14.38
C GLY A 206 13.72 -5.70 -14.22
N GLN A 207 12.43 -5.54 -13.92
CA GLN A 207 11.45 -6.63 -13.96
C GLN A 207 10.32 -6.36 -14.97
N PRO A 208 10.07 -7.28 -15.93
CA PRO A 208 8.91 -7.14 -16.80
C PRO A 208 7.63 -7.26 -15.95
N PRO A 209 6.55 -6.52 -16.28
CA PRO A 209 5.29 -6.66 -15.57
C PRO A 209 4.73 -8.06 -15.81
N GLY A 210 4.22 -8.69 -14.74
CA GLY A 210 3.54 -9.98 -14.82
C GLY A 210 2.18 -9.91 -15.50
N TRP A 211 1.58 -8.72 -15.59
CA TRP A 211 0.27 -8.52 -16.22
C TRP A 211 0.07 -7.07 -16.71
N THR A 212 -0.90 -6.90 -17.62
CA THR A 212 -1.45 -5.59 -18.00
C THR A 212 -2.96 -5.64 -18.02
N ALA A 213 -3.64 -4.65 -17.45
CA ALA A 213 -5.09 -4.57 -17.42
C ALA A 213 -5.60 -3.21 -17.89
N VAL A 214 -6.68 -3.21 -18.67
CA VAL A 214 -7.44 -2.01 -18.99
C VAL A 214 -8.71 -2.03 -18.15
N ILE A 215 -8.82 -1.11 -17.21
CA ILE A 215 -9.97 -0.99 -16.32
C ILE A 215 -10.91 0.07 -16.92
N PRO A 216 -12.11 -0.32 -17.36
CA PRO A 216 -13.06 0.63 -17.90
C PRO A 216 -13.47 1.62 -16.81
N SER A 217 -13.55 2.91 -17.16
CA SER A 217 -14.23 3.87 -16.29
C SER A 217 -15.72 3.54 -16.22
N LYS A 218 -16.38 4.03 -15.17
CA LYS A 218 -17.85 3.94 -15.03
C LYS A 218 -18.63 4.52 -16.23
N SER A 219 -18.02 5.35 -17.08
CA SER A 219 -18.68 5.94 -18.27
C SER A 219 -18.60 5.08 -19.54
N GLY A 220 -17.77 4.02 -19.56
CA GLY A 220 -17.62 3.13 -20.72
C GLY A 220 -17.03 3.79 -21.99
N LYS A 221 -16.57 5.04 -21.92
CA LYS A 221 -15.95 5.72 -23.07
C LYS A 221 -14.46 5.36 -23.14
N GLY A 222 -13.99 4.87 -24.29
CA GLY A 222 -12.66 4.25 -24.46
C GLY A 222 -11.46 5.10 -24.04
N ASN A 223 -11.59 6.44 -24.06
CA ASN A 223 -10.53 7.37 -23.63
C ASN A 223 -10.52 7.65 -22.11
N ASP A 224 -11.52 7.18 -21.35
CA ASP A 224 -11.60 7.32 -19.89
C ASP A 224 -11.02 6.10 -19.15
N SER A 225 -10.55 5.08 -19.85
CA SER A 225 -10.08 3.84 -19.21
C SER A 225 -8.75 4.03 -18.46
N VAL A 226 -8.71 3.55 -17.22
CA VAL A 226 -7.46 3.43 -16.47
C VAL A 226 -6.68 2.26 -17.03
N ARG A 227 -5.38 2.41 -17.19
CA ARG A 227 -4.51 1.28 -17.54
C ARG A 227 -3.58 0.99 -16.40
N MET A 228 -3.37 -0.28 -16.12
CA MET A 228 -2.49 -0.74 -15.07
C MET A 228 -1.53 -1.78 -15.64
N ALA A 229 -0.29 -1.74 -15.19
CA ALA A 229 0.68 -2.80 -15.40
C ALA A 229 1.31 -3.12 -14.04
N GLY A 230 1.73 -4.36 -13.84
CA GLY A 230 2.47 -4.67 -12.64
C GLY A 230 2.79 -6.14 -12.41
N ALA A 231 3.42 -6.32 -11.26
CA ALA A 231 3.46 -7.51 -10.43
C ALA A 231 3.52 -6.98 -8.98
N ARG A 232 4.60 -7.27 -8.26
CA ARG A 232 4.89 -6.71 -6.93
C ARG A 232 5.08 -5.19 -6.93
N SER A 233 5.53 -4.60 -8.04
CA SER A 233 5.51 -3.16 -8.31
C SER A 233 4.51 -2.82 -9.40
N ARG A 234 3.86 -1.66 -9.28
CA ARG A 234 2.65 -1.34 -10.04
C ARG A 234 2.73 0.06 -10.60
N ALA A 235 2.28 0.20 -11.83
CA ALA A 235 2.17 1.46 -12.52
C ALA A 235 0.77 1.66 -13.07
N ILE A 236 0.28 2.90 -12.99
CA ILE A 236 -1.07 3.25 -13.36
C ILE A 236 -1.07 4.50 -14.25
N TRP A 237 -1.76 4.40 -15.38
CA TRP A 237 -1.98 5.52 -16.30
C TRP A 237 -3.41 6.02 -16.15
N SER A 238 -3.55 7.33 -15.91
CA SER A 238 -4.86 8.00 -15.85
C SER A 238 -4.95 9.02 -17.01
N PRO A 239 -5.71 8.74 -18.08
CA PRO A 239 -5.56 9.47 -19.34
C PRO A 239 -6.19 10.86 -19.45
N ALA A 240 -7.04 11.35 -18.54
CA ALA A 240 -7.59 12.73 -18.68
C ALA A 240 -8.43 13.25 -17.50
N ARG A 241 -9.03 12.39 -16.66
CA ARG A 241 -9.99 12.85 -15.63
C ARG A 241 -9.39 13.67 -14.49
N ALA A 242 -8.07 13.79 -14.41
CA ALA A 242 -7.39 14.63 -13.42
C ALA A 242 -7.39 16.12 -13.76
N LEU A 243 -7.74 16.52 -15.00
CA LEU A 243 -7.64 17.91 -15.48
C LEU A 243 -8.97 18.68 -15.49
N SER A 244 -10.10 18.01 -15.26
CA SER A 244 -11.42 18.67 -15.08
C SER A 244 -11.53 19.19 -13.65
N THR A 245 -11.61 20.51 -13.48
CA THR A 245 -11.83 21.16 -12.17
C THR A 245 -13.17 20.77 -11.51
N LYS A 246 -14.14 20.29 -12.30
CA LYS A 246 -15.48 19.91 -11.80
C LYS A 246 -15.60 18.47 -11.31
N ASP A 247 -14.71 17.56 -11.72
CA ASP A 247 -14.79 16.11 -11.43
C ASP A 247 -13.56 15.60 -10.65
N ARG A 248 -12.97 16.46 -9.80
CA ARG A 248 -11.80 16.20 -8.95
C ARG A 248 -12.03 15.11 -7.90
N THR A 249 -12.20 13.85 -8.30
CA THR A 249 -11.41 12.82 -7.62
C THR A 249 -9.98 13.01 -8.08
N SER A 250 -9.20 13.81 -7.34
CA SER A 250 -7.83 14.19 -7.69
C SER A 250 -6.97 12.94 -7.93
N LEU A 251 -5.93 13.08 -8.78
CA LEU A 251 -4.93 12.04 -8.98
C LEU A 251 -4.35 11.54 -7.65
N GLU A 252 -4.15 12.48 -6.73
CA GLU A 252 -3.68 12.26 -5.36
C GLU A 252 -4.65 11.38 -4.58
N CYS A 253 -5.96 11.67 -4.62
CA CYS A 253 -7.00 10.83 -4.05
C CYS A 253 -6.90 9.38 -4.54
N TYR A 254 -6.70 9.22 -5.85
CA TYR A 254 -6.64 7.91 -6.49
C TYR A 254 -5.38 7.13 -6.11
N HIS A 255 -4.22 7.79 -6.18
CA HIS A 255 -2.93 7.25 -5.80
C HIS A 255 -2.91 6.87 -4.32
N ALA A 256 -3.32 7.80 -3.44
CA ALA A 256 -3.36 7.58 -2.00
C ALA A 256 -4.26 6.40 -1.61
N ASN A 257 -5.40 6.20 -2.28
CA ASN A 257 -6.24 5.01 -2.02
C ASN A 257 -5.52 3.70 -2.34
N GLN A 258 -4.63 3.68 -3.35
CA GLN A 258 -3.85 2.48 -3.66
C GLN A 258 -2.68 2.27 -2.73
N VAL A 259 -2.00 3.35 -2.33
CA VAL A 259 -0.96 3.30 -1.30
C VAL A 259 -1.52 2.71 -0.01
N ARG A 260 -2.68 3.21 0.44
CA ARG A 260 -3.40 2.71 1.62
C ARG A 260 -3.84 1.25 1.46
N GLY A 261 -4.34 0.89 0.28
CA GLY A 261 -4.66 -0.50 -0.04
C GLY A 261 -3.45 -1.43 0.02
N ALA A 262 -2.30 -0.99 -0.49
CA ALA A 262 -1.05 -1.74 -0.46
C ALA A 262 -0.55 -1.94 0.97
N LEU A 263 -0.46 -0.85 1.75
CA LEU A 263 -0.03 -0.88 3.15
C LEU A 263 -0.89 -1.85 3.96
N HIS A 264 -2.21 -1.77 3.81
CA HIS A 264 -3.12 -2.64 4.53
C HIS A 264 -2.97 -4.10 4.10
N ALA A 265 -3.00 -4.40 2.78
CA ALA A 265 -2.85 -5.77 2.30
C ALA A 265 -1.50 -6.39 2.70
N ASN A 266 -0.40 -5.66 2.52
CA ASN A 266 0.95 -6.13 2.84
C ASN A 266 1.13 -6.38 4.33
N GLN A 267 0.57 -5.53 5.19
CA GLN A 267 0.63 -5.77 6.63
C GLN A 267 -0.13 -7.04 7.03
N LEU A 268 -1.33 -7.27 6.48
CA LEU A 268 -2.09 -8.48 6.76
C LEU A 268 -1.36 -9.74 6.23
N LEU A 269 -0.74 -9.63 5.05
CA LEU A 269 0.08 -10.69 4.47
C LEU A 269 1.29 -11.00 5.35
N ALA A 270 1.98 -9.99 5.89
CA ALA A 270 3.09 -10.18 6.82
C ALA A 270 2.65 -10.89 8.11
N VAL A 271 1.47 -10.59 8.64
CA VAL A 271 0.91 -11.32 9.80
C VAL A 271 0.67 -12.79 9.45
N VAL A 272 0.02 -13.06 8.31
CA VAL A 272 -0.23 -14.44 7.85
C VAL A 272 1.08 -15.19 7.63
N ASP A 273 2.07 -14.55 7.01
CA ASP A 273 3.36 -15.17 6.73
C ASP A 273 4.18 -15.45 8.00
N SER A 274 4.08 -14.59 9.00
CA SER A 274 4.70 -14.85 10.31
C SER A 274 3.96 -15.87 11.18
N THR A 275 2.71 -16.22 10.84
CA THR A 275 1.91 -17.16 11.63
C THR A 275 2.44 -18.59 11.47
N PRO A 276 2.60 -19.38 12.55
CA PRO A 276 3.03 -20.78 12.47
C PRO A 276 2.01 -21.64 11.70
N ALA A 277 2.50 -22.72 11.09
CA ALA A 277 1.65 -23.63 10.29
C ALA A 277 0.54 -24.30 11.13
N ASP A 278 0.87 -24.67 12.37
CA ASP A 278 -0.12 -25.04 13.37
C ASP A 278 -0.43 -23.80 14.22
N VAL A 279 -1.52 -23.10 13.89
CA VAL A 279 -1.90 -21.89 14.62
C VAL A 279 -2.47 -22.21 16.01
N HIS A 280 -2.91 -23.43 16.28
CA HIS A 280 -3.51 -23.78 17.58
C HIS A 280 -2.49 -23.82 18.72
N VAL A 281 -1.21 -24.01 18.40
CA VAL A 281 -0.11 -23.90 19.39
C VAL A 281 0.30 -22.45 19.66
N ALA A 282 -0.19 -21.48 18.87
CA ALA A 282 0.09 -20.07 19.12
C ALA A 282 -0.78 -19.53 20.27
N PRO A 283 -0.32 -18.51 21.01
CA PRO A 283 -1.16 -17.83 22.01
C PRO A 283 -2.45 -17.26 21.42
N LEU A 284 -3.53 -17.21 22.21
CA LEU A 284 -4.85 -16.74 21.75
C LEU A 284 -4.83 -15.39 21.01
N PRO A 285 -4.06 -14.36 21.43
CA PRO A 285 -3.96 -13.11 20.67
C PRO A 285 -3.43 -13.31 19.25
N ALA A 286 -2.43 -14.18 19.07
CA ALA A 286 -1.88 -14.51 17.77
C ALA A 286 -2.89 -15.27 16.90
N GLN A 287 -3.64 -16.20 17.49
CA GLN A 287 -4.70 -16.94 16.78
C GLN A 287 -5.78 -16.00 16.24
N GLU A 288 -6.27 -15.09 17.09
CA GLU A 288 -7.34 -14.16 16.68
C GLU A 288 -6.82 -13.17 15.63
N LEU A 289 -5.58 -12.68 15.77
CA LEU A 289 -4.99 -11.79 14.78
C LEU A 289 -4.78 -12.46 13.42
N ALA A 290 -4.28 -13.70 13.41
CA ALA A 290 -4.15 -14.51 12.20
C ALA A 290 -5.52 -14.79 11.57
N ARG A 291 -6.53 -15.10 12.38
CA ARG A 291 -7.91 -15.29 11.92
C ARG A 291 -8.48 -14.03 11.27
N ARG A 292 -8.35 -12.86 11.92
CA ARG A 292 -8.83 -11.58 11.38
C ARG A 292 -8.09 -11.19 10.11
N SER A 293 -6.78 -11.37 10.09
CA SER A 293 -5.96 -11.11 8.88
C SER A 293 -6.40 -11.99 7.72
N THR A 294 -6.66 -13.27 7.97
CA THR A 294 -7.18 -14.22 6.97
C THR A 294 -8.55 -13.80 6.44
N ILE A 295 -9.48 -13.40 7.32
CA ILE A 295 -10.82 -12.92 6.93
C ILE A 295 -10.70 -11.65 6.07
N ASN A 296 -9.90 -10.68 6.50
CA ASN A 296 -9.77 -9.40 5.81
C ASN A 296 -9.07 -9.54 4.46
N LEU A 297 -8.03 -10.37 4.35
CA LEU A 297 -7.39 -10.67 3.06
C LEU A 297 -8.35 -11.35 2.09
N ARG A 298 -9.15 -12.32 2.54
CA ARG A 298 -10.17 -12.96 1.70
C ARG A 298 -11.24 -11.97 1.22
N TRP A 299 -11.64 -11.05 2.09
CA TRP A 299 -12.56 -9.99 1.72
C TRP A 299 -11.92 -8.97 0.75
N LEU A 300 -10.65 -8.60 0.93
CA LEU A 300 -9.87 -7.73 0.03
C LEU A 300 -9.56 -8.38 -1.33
N HIS A 301 -9.45 -9.71 -1.37
CA HIS A 301 -9.35 -10.49 -2.62
C HIS A 301 -10.65 -10.38 -3.43
N GLY A 302 -11.80 -10.34 -2.74
CA GLY A 302 -13.12 -10.15 -3.33
C GLY A 302 -13.61 -11.36 -4.12
N ALA A 303 -14.77 -11.24 -4.77
CA ALA A 303 -15.24 -12.24 -5.72
C ALA A 303 -14.56 -12.04 -7.08
N ALA A 304 -14.30 -13.12 -7.81
CA ALA A 304 -13.59 -13.09 -9.10
C ALA A 304 -14.16 -12.09 -10.12
N ASN A 305 -15.46 -11.76 -10.00
CA ASN A 305 -16.24 -10.94 -10.91
C ASN A 305 -16.37 -9.46 -10.52
N VAL A 306 -15.76 -8.99 -9.43
CA VAL A 306 -15.87 -7.57 -9.02
C VAL A 306 -14.91 -6.71 -9.84
N LYS A 307 -15.44 -6.08 -10.89
CA LYS A 307 -14.74 -5.13 -11.78
C LYS A 307 -14.65 -3.71 -11.21
N VAL A 308 -14.48 -3.55 -9.90
CA VAL A 308 -14.31 -2.23 -9.28
C VAL A 308 -12.82 -1.97 -9.06
N TYR A 309 -12.35 -0.81 -9.53
CA TYR A 309 -10.95 -0.41 -9.51
C TYR A 309 -10.23 -0.60 -8.15
N HIS A 310 -10.91 -0.34 -7.04
CA HIS A 310 -10.33 -0.46 -5.70
C HIS A 310 -10.08 -1.92 -5.26
N SER A 311 -10.90 -2.89 -5.70
CA SER A 311 -10.74 -4.30 -5.34
C SER A 311 -9.72 -5.02 -6.21
N HIS A 312 -9.48 -4.55 -7.44
CA HIS A 312 -8.53 -5.21 -8.33
C HIS A 312 -7.08 -5.08 -7.82
N PHE A 313 -6.71 -3.91 -7.29
CA PHE A 313 -5.36 -3.69 -6.81
C PHE A 313 -5.01 -4.54 -5.58
N THR A 314 -5.84 -4.53 -4.53
CA THR A 314 -5.57 -5.32 -3.32
C THR A 314 -5.58 -6.82 -3.61
N ARG A 315 -6.46 -7.27 -4.51
CA ARG A 315 -6.47 -8.65 -5.00
C ARG A 315 -5.13 -9.05 -5.62
N ILE A 316 -4.57 -8.25 -6.52
CA ILE A 316 -3.29 -8.59 -7.16
C ILE A 316 -2.16 -8.63 -6.13
N ALA A 317 -2.19 -7.80 -5.07
CA ALA A 317 -1.17 -7.88 -4.01
C ALA A 317 -1.19 -9.24 -3.30
N ILE A 318 -2.39 -9.80 -3.15
CA ILE A 318 -2.59 -11.13 -2.59
C ILE A 318 -2.18 -12.22 -3.58
N ASP A 319 -2.56 -12.10 -4.85
CA ASP A 319 -2.23 -13.06 -5.90
C ASP A 319 -0.70 -13.16 -6.10
N ASP A 320 0.02 -12.04 -6.06
CA ASP A 320 1.48 -11.97 -6.22
C ASP A 320 2.27 -12.38 -4.97
N SER A 321 1.61 -12.49 -3.80
CA SER A 321 2.31 -12.71 -2.53
C SER A 321 2.91 -14.11 -2.36
N THR A 322 2.54 -15.07 -3.22
CA THR A 322 2.79 -16.52 -3.05
C THR A 322 2.14 -17.16 -1.82
N LEU A 323 1.41 -16.40 -0.99
CA LEU A 323 0.85 -16.83 0.29
C LEU A 323 -0.56 -17.44 0.19
N ILE A 324 -1.16 -17.55 -1.00
CA ILE A 324 -2.47 -18.18 -1.19
C ILE A 324 -2.57 -19.59 -0.57
N PRO A 325 -1.58 -20.49 -0.72
CA PRO A 325 -1.61 -21.80 -0.06
C PRO A 325 -1.70 -21.68 1.47
N LYS A 326 -0.91 -20.78 2.07
CA LYS A 326 -0.91 -20.54 3.51
C LYS A 326 -2.22 -19.91 3.99
N LEU A 327 -2.75 -18.95 3.25
CA LEU A 327 -4.07 -18.36 3.49
C LEU A 327 -5.17 -19.42 3.47
N ASN A 328 -5.14 -20.34 2.53
CA ASN A 328 -6.12 -21.42 2.43
C ASN A 328 -5.97 -22.44 3.57
N ALA A 329 -4.75 -22.75 4.00
CA ALA A 329 -4.50 -23.62 5.16
C ALA A 329 -5.05 -23.00 6.47
N LEU A 330 -4.78 -21.71 6.72
CA LEU A 330 -5.34 -20.99 7.85
C LEU A 330 -6.87 -20.88 7.74
N ALA A 331 -7.40 -20.61 6.55
CA ALA A 331 -8.84 -20.55 6.32
C ALA A 331 -9.52 -21.88 6.66
N ALA A 332 -8.95 -23.02 6.26
CA ALA A 332 -9.45 -24.34 6.63
C ALA A 332 -9.45 -24.53 8.15
N THR A 333 -8.34 -24.16 8.81
CA THR A 333 -8.19 -24.25 10.27
C THR A 333 -9.26 -23.42 11.00
N PHE A 334 -9.58 -22.24 10.48
CA PHE A 334 -10.60 -21.35 11.04
C PHE A 334 -12.03 -21.61 10.49
N SER A 335 -12.24 -22.69 9.72
CA SER A 335 -13.52 -23.03 9.09
C SER A 335 -14.10 -21.92 8.20
N LEU A 336 -13.24 -21.21 7.48
CA LEU A 336 -13.57 -20.12 6.56
C LEU A 336 -13.66 -20.64 5.11
N ASN A 337 -14.85 -21.05 4.68
CA ASN A 337 -15.11 -21.53 3.31
C ASN A 337 -15.69 -20.45 2.38
N PRO A 338 -15.53 -20.55 1.04
CA PRO A 338 -14.70 -21.50 0.27
C PRO A 338 -13.23 -21.03 0.13
N PRO A 339 -12.24 -21.90 -0.18
CA PRO A 339 -10.86 -21.47 -0.37
C PRO A 339 -10.72 -20.41 -1.48
N LEU A 340 -9.69 -19.56 -1.38
CA LEU A 340 -9.34 -18.64 -2.46
C LEU A 340 -8.83 -19.44 -3.67
N PRO A 341 -9.14 -19.01 -4.91
CA PRO A 341 -8.63 -19.66 -6.10
C PRO A 341 -7.10 -19.58 -6.12
N THR A 342 -6.45 -20.69 -6.43
CA THR A 342 -5.01 -20.66 -6.69
C THR A 342 -4.74 -19.92 -8.00
N PRO A 343 -3.67 -19.11 -8.09
CA PRO A 343 -3.32 -18.42 -9.34
C PRO A 343 -3.21 -19.44 -10.47
N ASN A 344 -3.94 -19.22 -11.56
CA ASN A 344 -3.84 -20.08 -12.73
C ASN A 344 -2.64 -19.58 -13.56
N PRO A 345 -1.56 -20.36 -13.74
CA PRO A 345 -0.37 -19.91 -14.47
C PRO A 345 -0.65 -19.62 -15.97
N ALA A 346 -1.86 -19.91 -16.45
CA ALA A 346 -2.25 -19.83 -17.86
C ALA A 346 -2.98 -18.53 -18.27
N VAL A 347 -3.13 -17.52 -17.40
CA VAL A 347 -3.76 -16.24 -17.78
C VAL A 347 -2.76 -15.11 -17.64
N VAL A 348 -1.77 -15.11 -18.54
CA VAL A 348 -0.97 -13.96 -18.91
C VAL A 348 -1.28 -13.68 -20.38
N GLU A 349 -2.29 -12.86 -20.64
CA GLU A 349 -2.50 -12.23 -21.95
C GLU A 349 -2.50 -10.70 -21.81
#